data_AF-A0ABD4K5N6-F1
#
_entry.id   AF-A0ABD4K5N6-F1
#
_cell.length_a   1.000
_cell.length_b   1.000
_cell.length_c   1.000
_cell.angle_alpha   90.00
_cell.angle_beta   90.00
_cell.angle_gamma   90.00
#
_symmetry.space_group_name_H-M   'P 1'
#
loop_
_entity.id
_entity.type
_entity.pdbx_description
1 polymer ?
#
loop_
_entity_poly.entity_id
_entity_poly.type
_entity_poly.pdbx_seq_one_letter_code
_entity_poly.pdbx_strand_id
1 'polypeptide(L)'
;MLVKASADGKTLLQSGSFHSIINPLVPSEPLKLVYDGLTILITTKILPESESNKQGVDAFVKNGEVFFVHRVIVPIMNEAVGLVIPAEIGKKSNGKKLFMAWHSNIREIGTDQISVIVNFSFYEGE
;
A
#
# COMPACT_ATOMS: atom_id res chain seq x y z
N MET A 1 -18.07 -9.04 -5.10
CA MET A 1 -18.32 -7.61 -4.76
C MET A 1 -19.72 -7.25 -5.24
N LEU A 2 -20.63 -6.85 -4.35
CA LEU A 2 -22.06 -6.63 -4.65
C LEU A 2 -22.38 -5.21 -5.15
N VAL A 3 -21.44 -4.27 -5.06
CA VAL A 3 -21.60 -2.87 -5.48
C VAL A 3 -20.56 -2.53 -6.53
N LYS A 4 -20.99 -2.01 -7.69
CA LYS A 4 -20.10 -1.42 -8.70
C LYS A 4 -20.08 0.10 -8.42
N ALA A 5 -18.90 0.63 -8.12
CA ALA A 5 -18.70 2.07 -7.92
C ALA A 5 -17.81 2.61 -9.04
N SER A 6 -18.19 3.72 -9.65
CA SER A 6 -17.44 4.39 -10.70
C SER A 6 -17.59 5.90 -10.59
N ALA A 7 -16.50 6.63 -10.79
CA ALA A 7 -16.45 8.09 -10.83
C ALA A 7 -15.25 8.53 -11.69
N ASP A 8 -15.38 9.68 -12.37
CA ASP A 8 -14.28 10.31 -13.14
C ASP A 8 -13.54 9.37 -14.10
N GLY A 9 -14.30 8.52 -14.82
CA GLY A 9 -13.73 7.56 -15.78
C GLY A 9 -13.01 6.36 -15.14
N LYS A 10 -13.02 6.25 -13.80
CA LYS A 10 -12.42 5.13 -13.05
C LYS A 10 -13.50 4.25 -12.45
N THR A 11 -13.31 2.94 -12.55
CA THR A 11 -14.18 1.92 -11.95
C THR A 11 -13.46 1.25 -10.81
N LEU A 12 -14.07 1.21 -9.62
CA LEU A 12 -13.57 0.43 -8.49
C LEU A 12 -13.70 -1.06 -8.81
N LEU A 13 -12.56 -1.75 -8.77
CA LEU A 13 -12.47 -3.18 -9.06
C LEU A 13 -12.53 -4.02 -7.79
N GLN A 14 -11.79 -3.61 -6.77
CA GLN A 14 -11.68 -4.30 -5.49
C GLN A 14 -11.18 -3.34 -4.43
N SER A 15 -11.63 -3.54 -3.19
CA SER A 15 -11.06 -2.91 -2.01
C SER A 15 -10.96 -3.94 -0.88
N GLY A 16 -10.12 -3.66 0.11
CA GLY A 16 -9.95 -4.52 1.25
C GLY A 16 -9.03 -3.93 2.31
N SER A 17 -8.89 -4.67 3.40
CA SER A 17 -8.06 -4.32 4.55
C SER A 17 -7.20 -5.51 4.94
N PHE A 18 -5.95 -5.25 5.31
CA PHE A 18 -5.02 -6.22 5.83
C PHE A 18 -4.44 -5.73 7.15
N HIS A 19 -4.39 -6.62 8.13
CA HIS A 19 -3.93 -6.31 9.49
C HIS A 19 -2.66 -7.11 9.76
N SER A 20 -1.63 -6.43 10.23
CA SER A 20 -0.36 -7.06 10.60
C SER A 20 0.22 -6.45 11.86
N ILE A 21 0.99 -7.26 12.58
CA ILE A 21 1.85 -6.81 13.67
C ILE A 21 3.27 -7.04 13.19
N ILE A 22 4.08 -5.97 13.17
CA ILE A 22 5.48 -6.01 12.76
C ILE A 22 6.37 -5.63 13.92
N ASN A 23 7.58 -6.19 13.94
CA ASN A 23 8.65 -5.74 14.81
C ASN A 23 9.60 -4.86 13.98
N PRO A 24 9.81 -3.58 14.36
CA PRO A 24 10.60 -2.63 13.56
C PRO A 24 12.10 -2.97 13.50
N LEU A 25 12.59 -3.85 14.39
CA LEU A 25 13.99 -4.27 14.48
C LEU A 25 14.34 -5.41 13.52
N VAL A 26 13.34 -6.05 12.91
CA VAL A 26 13.54 -7.16 11.95
C VAL A 26 12.90 -6.84 10.61
N PRO A 27 13.41 -7.42 9.50
CA PRO A 27 12.75 -7.30 8.21
C PRO A 27 11.30 -7.80 8.28
N SER A 28 10.36 -6.96 7.83
CA SER A 28 8.96 -7.33 7.69
C SER A 28 8.71 -8.02 6.34
N GLU A 29 7.90 -9.08 6.35
CA GLU A 29 7.39 -9.66 5.12
C GLU A 29 6.48 -8.63 4.40
N PRO A 30 6.61 -8.49 3.06
CA PRO A 30 5.75 -7.59 2.31
C PRO A 30 4.30 -8.07 2.31
N LEU A 31 3.35 -7.13 2.35
CA LEU A 31 1.99 -7.43 1.96
C LEU A 31 1.96 -7.76 0.47
N LYS A 32 1.59 -8.99 0.13
CA LYS A 32 1.43 -9.46 -1.25
C LYS A 32 -0.03 -9.34 -1.69
N LEU A 33 -0.26 -8.55 -2.73
CA LEU A 33 -1.54 -8.47 -3.43
C LEU A 33 -1.36 -9.02 -4.84
N VAL A 34 -2.31 -9.82 -5.30
CA VAL A 34 -2.31 -10.37 -6.66
C VAL A 34 -3.61 -9.98 -7.32
N TYR A 35 -3.52 -9.22 -8.41
CA TYR A 35 -4.68 -8.77 -9.18
C TYR A 35 -4.42 -8.91 -10.67
N ASP A 36 -5.30 -9.61 -11.38
CA ASP A 36 -5.21 -9.84 -12.84
C ASP A 36 -3.82 -10.35 -13.29
N GLY A 37 -3.22 -11.25 -12.50
CA GLY A 37 -1.88 -11.80 -12.74
C GLY A 37 -0.71 -10.87 -12.34
N LEU A 38 -0.96 -9.60 -12.05
CA LEU A 38 0.05 -8.67 -11.54
C LEU A 38 0.26 -8.90 -10.05
N THR A 39 1.51 -9.20 -9.66
CA THR A 39 1.90 -9.28 -8.26
C THR A 39 2.41 -7.93 -7.79
N ILE A 40 1.85 -7.45 -6.67
CA ILE A 40 2.18 -6.19 -6.02
C ILE A 40 2.63 -6.48 -4.59
N LEU A 41 3.76 -5.91 -4.19
CA LEU A 41 4.38 -6.14 -2.89
C LEU A 41 4.56 -4.81 -2.18
N ILE A 42 3.99 -4.67 -0.98
CA ILE A 42 4.07 -3.45 -0.17
C ILE A 42 4.82 -3.78 1.12
N THR A 43 6.06 -3.28 1.23
CA THR A 43 6.85 -3.37 2.45
C THR A 43 6.67 -2.10 3.26
N THR A 44 6.25 -2.22 4.51
CA THR A 44 6.25 -1.09 5.46
C THR A 44 7.51 -1.16 6.31
N LYS A 45 8.34 -0.12 6.23
CA LYS A 45 9.53 0.06 7.05
C LYS A 45 9.32 1.20 8.03
N ILE A 46 9.32 0.88 9.31
CA ILE A 46 9.25 1.88 10.37
C ILE A 46 10.62 2.53 10.55
N LEU A 47 10.66 3.85 10.51
CA LEU A 47 11.86 4.64 10.74
C LEU A 47 11.89 5.18 12.18
N PRO A 48 13.08 5.34 12.78
CA PRO A 48 13.21 6.13 14.01
C PRO A 48 12.90 7.61 13.74
N GLU A 49 12.48 8.35 14.76
CA GLU A 49 12.13 9.77 14.63
C GLU A 49 13.27 10.63 14.06
N SER A 50 14.52 10.28 14.37
CA SER A 50 15.72 10.93 13.85
C SER A 50 15.87 10.83 12.33
N GLU A 51 15.13 9.94 11.67
CA GLU A 51 15.12 9.73 10.22
C GLU A 51 13.80 10.19 9.57
N SER A 52 13.02 11.05 10.23
CA SER A 52 11.75 11.58 9.72
C SER A 52 11.84 12.26 8.35
N ASN A 53 13.01 12.77 7.97
CA ASN A 53 13.28 13.35 6.65
C ASN A 53 13.42 12.31 5.52
N LYS A 54 13.52 11.01 5.85
CA LYS A 54 13.61 9.90 4.88
C LYS A 54 12.28 9.20 4.65
N GLN A 55 11.18 9.75 5.16
CA GLN A 55 9.84 9.23 4.91
C GLN A 55 9.47 9.37 3.43
N GLY A 56 8.69 8.41 2.93
CA GLY A 56 8.26 8.41 1.54
C GLY A 56 7.95 7.01 1.02
N VAL A 57 7.65 6.95 -0.27
CA VAL A 57 7.34 5.72 -0.99
C VAL A 57 8.28 5.61 -2.19
N ASP A 58 9.07 4.54 -2.24
CA ASP A 58 9.76 4.15 -3.47
C ASP A 58 8.93 3.09 -4.19
N ALA A 59 8.86 3.19 -5.51
CA ALA A 59 8.21 2.20 -6.37
C ALA A 59 9.18 1.73 -7.45
N PHE A 60 9.21 0.42 -7.71
CA PHE A 60 10.00 -0.15 -8.79
C PHE A 60 9.43 -1.48 -9.27
N VAL A 61 9.84 -1.91 -10.47
CA VAL A 61 9.45 -3.19 -11.07
C VAL A 61 10.65 -4.12 -11.11
N LYS A 62 10.46 -5.35 -10.67
CA LYS A 62 11.48 -6.40 -10.75
C LYS A 62 10.82 -7.74 -11.06
N ASN A 63 11.36 -8.48 -12.03
CA ASN A 63 10.83 -9.80 -12.43
C ASN A 63 9.33 -9.82 -12.76
N GLY A 64 8.78 -8.71 -13.29
CA GLY A 64 7.34 -8.59 -13.60
C GLY A 64 6.44 -8.31 -12.39
N GLU A 65 7.01 -8.09 -11.20
CA GLU A 65 6.27 -7.72 -9.99
C GLU A 65 6.51 -6.24 -9.65
N VAL A 66 5.49 -5.59 -9.07
CA VAL A 66 5.54 -4.19 -8.63
C VAL A 66 5.86 -4.15 -7.14
N PHE A 67 6.87 -3.39 -6.76
CA PHE A 67 7.30 -3.25 -5.38
C PHE A 67 7.07 -1.82 -4.92
N PHE A 68 6.52 -1.68 -3.72
CA PHE A 68 6.41 -0.45 -2.97
C PHE A 68 7.15 -0.59 -1.64
N VAL A 69 8.09 0.32 -1.38
CA VAL A 69 8.77 0.44 -0.09
C VAL A 69 8.29 1.70 0.58
N HIS A 70 7.40 1.55 1.55
CA HIS A 70 6.83 2.65 2.32
C HIS A 70 7.64 2.85 3.60
N ARG A 71 8.38 3.95 3.67
CA ARG A 71 9.18 4.34 4.84
C ARG A 71 8.45 5.42 5.61
N VAL A 72 8.22 5.18 6.89
CA VAL A 72 7.34 6.03 7.71
C VAL A 72 7.76 5.98 9.18
N ILE A 73 7.65 7.10 9.88
CA ILE A 73 7.70 7.08 11.36
C ILE A 73 6.31 6.73 11.89
N VAL A 74 6.21 6.24 13.13
CA VAL A 74 4.88 6.01 13.73
C VAL A 74 4.17 7.36 13.90
N PRO A 75 2.99 7.60 13.28
CA PRO A 75 2.31 8.89 13.38
C PRO A 75 1.79 9.14 14.80
N ILE A 76 2.05 10.34 15.34
CA ILE A 76 1.68 10.71 16.72
C ILE A 76 0.14 10.74 16.91
N MET A 77 -0.61 11.17 15.90
CA MET A 77 -2.08 11.31 15.95
C MET A 77 -2.84 10.17 15.24
N ASN A 78 -2.21 9.01 15.02
CA ASN A 78 -2.78 7.89 14.26
C ASN A 78 -3.31 8.31 12.87
N GLU A 79 -2.65 9.27 12.23
CA GLU A 79 -3.02 9.72 10.89
C GLU A 79 -2.76 8.60 9.86
N ALA A 80 -3.67 8.51 8.88
CA ALA A 80 -3.52 7.55 7.80
C ALA A 80 -2.39 7.98 6.86
N VAL A 81 -1.44 7.07 6.62
CA VAL A 81 -0.23 7.32 5.80
C VAL A 81 -0.13 6.34 4.63
N GLY A 82 0.31 6.81 3.47
CA GLY A 82 0.49 5.98 2.28
C GLY A 82 0.18 6.72 0.98
N LEU A 83 -0.14 5.96 -0.05
CA LEU A 83 -0.50 6.49 -1.36
C LEU A 83 -2.02 6.67 -1.48
N VAL A 84 -2.51 7.82 -1.04
CA VAL A 84 -3.96 8.12 -1.03
C VAL A 84 -4.48 8.45 -2.44
N ILE A 85 -3.61 8.99 -3.32
CA ILE A 85 -3.96 9.30 -4.70
C ILE A 85 -3.70 8.04 -5.56
N PRO A 86 -4.72 7.48 -6.24
CA PRO A 86 -4.52 6.29 -7.08
C PRO A 86 -3.46 6.52 -8.16
N ALA A 87 -2.40 5.74 -8.14
CA ALA A 87 -1.34 5.77 -9.15
C ALA A 87 -1.47 4.58 -10.11
N GLU A 88 -1.05 4.76 -11.35
CA GLU A 88 -0.97 3.69 -12.33
C GLU A 88 0.07 2.66 -11.89
N ILE A 89 -0.31 1.38 -11.85
CA ILE A 89 0.56 0.27 -11.47
C ILE A 89 0.75 -0.75 -12.59
N GLY A 90 -0.01 -0.62 -13.67
CA GLY A 90 0.11 -1.51 -14.82
C GLY A 90 -0.98 -1.27 -15.86
N LYS A 91 -0.89 -2.05 -16.93
CA LYS A 91 -1.83 -2.00 -18.05
C LYS A 91 -2.31 -3.41 -18.38
N LYS A 92 -3.62 -3.59 -18.49
CA LYS A 92 -4.26 -4.85 -18.86
C LYS A 92 -4.05 -5.13 -20.35
N SER A 93 -4.23 -6.38 -20.75
CA SER A 93 -4.13 -6.81 -22.16
C SER A 93 -5.12 -6.09 -23.09
N ASN A 94 -6.28 -5.68 -22.55
CA ASN A 94 -7.30 -4.91 -23.28
C ASN A 94 -7.00 -3.40 -23.37
N GLY A 95 -5.83 -2.97 -22.90
CA GLY A 95 -5.39 -1.57 -22.97
C GLY A 95 -5.82 -0.68 -21.80
N LYS A 96 -6.72 -1.13 -20.93
CA LYS A 96 -7.09 -0.36 -19.73
C LYS A 96 -5.94 -0.28 -18.74
N LYS A 97 -5.79 0.86 -18.09
CA LYS A 97 -4.82 1.06 -17.00
C LYS A 97 -5.38 0.54 -15.69
N LEU A 98 -4.52 -0.07 -14.89
CA LEU A 98 -4.78 -0.50 -13.53
C LEU A 98 -4.17 0.53 -12.58
N PHE A 99 -4.97 1.03 -11.65
CA PHE A 99 -4.55 1.98 -10.64
C PHE A 99 -4.71 1.39 -9.25
N MET A 100 -3.85 1.81 -8.33
CA MET A 100 -3.94 1.44 -6.93
C MET A 100 -3.77 2.66 -6.03
N ALA A 101 -4.57 2.70 -4.97
CA ALA A 101 -4.33 3.54 -3.79
C ALA A 101 -4.28 2.64 -2.55
N TRP A 102 -3.50 3.05 -1.55
CA TRP A 102 -3.55 2.48 -0.22
C TRP A 102 -3.24 3.51 0.85
N HIS A 103 -3.75 3.27 2.05
CA HIS A 103 -3.37 4.02 3.23
C HIS A 103 -3.26 3.06 4.41
N SER A 104 -2.41 3.40 5.36
CA SER A 104 -2.07 2.58 6.51
C SER A 104 -2.35 3.34 7.78
N ASN A 105 -3.03 2.71 8.73
CA ASN A 105 -3.06 3.18 10.11
C ASN A 105 -1.97 2.42 10.87
N ILE A 106 -1.03 3.16 11.44
CA ILE A 106 0.18 2.61 12.08
C ILE A 106 0.20 3.08 13.53
N ARG A 107 0.35 2.12 14.45
CA ARG A 107 0.32 2.41 15.90
C ARG A 107 1.24 1.48 16.67
N GLU A 108 1.94 2.01 17.66
CA GLU A 108 2.66 1.22 18.66
C GLU A 108 1.67 0.53 19.61
N ILE A 109 1.83 -0.78 19.80
CA ILE A 109 0.95 -1.62 20.62
C ILE A 109 1.69 -2.38 21.74
N GLY A 110 3.01 -2.25 21.81
CA GLY A 110 3.87 -2.84 22.84
C GLY A 110 5.34 -2.64 22.51
N THR A 111 6.22 -3.14 23.38
CA THR A 111 7.67 -3.10 23.16
C THR A 111 8.03 -3.79 21.85
N ASP A 112 8.63 -3.04 20.92
CA ASP A 112 9.01 -3.49 19.58
C ASP A 112 7.85 -4.13 18.78
N GLN A 113 6.60 -3.71 19.04
CA GLN A 113 5.42 -4.19 18.34
C GLN A 113 4.59 -3.04 17.79
N ILE A 114 4.43 -3.05 16.47
CA ILE A 114 3.68 -2.03 15.73
C ILE A 114 2.56 -2.70 14.96
N SER A 115 1.34 -2.26 15.21
CA SER A 115 0.17 -2.63 14.43
C SER A 115 0.13 -1.79 13.15
N VAL A 116 0.02 -2.45 12.00
CA VAL A 116 -0.15 -1.83 10.68
C VAL A 116 -1.42 -2.38 10.05
N ILE A 117 -2.39 -1.48 9.83
CA ILE A 117 -3.64 -1.78 9.14
C ILE A 117 -3.60 -1.10 7.78
N VAL A 118 -3.42 -1.87 6.71
CA VAL A 118 -3.38 -1.37 5.33
C VAL A 118 -4.77 -1.52 4.70
N ASN A 119 -5.35 -0.42 4.25
CA ASN A 119 -6.53 -0.39 3.42
C ASN A 119 -6.11 -0.10 1.98
N PHE A 120 -6.61 -0.88 1.02
CA PHE A 120 -6.27 -0.72 -0.39
C PHE A 120 -7.51 -0.65 -1.28
N SER A 121 -7.32 -0.08 -2.46
CA SER A 121 -8.33 -0.08 -3.52
C SER A 121 -7.67 -0.14 -4.89
N PHE A 122 -8.21 -0.99 -5.76
CA PHE A 122 -7.86 -1.14 -7.16
C PHE A 122 -8.91 -0.49 -8.05
N TYR A 123 -8.46 0.22 -9.07
CA TYR A 123 -9.33 0.87 -10.05
C TYR A 123 -8.88 0.54 -11.47
N GLU A 124 -9.82 0.51 -12.41
CA GLU A 124 -9.50 0.55 -13.84
C GLU A 124 -9.99 1.83 -14.50
N GLY A 125 -9.25 2.31 -15.49
CA GLY A 125 -9.60 3.49 -16.29
C GLY A 125 -8.85 3.52 -17.61
N GLU A 126 -9.05 4.58 -18.39
CA GLU A 126 -8.37 4.85 -19.67
C GLU A 126 -7.00 5.56 -19.50
#